data_AF-A0A0F9KR12-F1
#
_entry.id   AF-A0A0F9KR12-F1
#
_cell.length_a   1.000
_cell.length_b   1.000
_cell.length_c   1.000
_cell.angle_alpha   90.00
_cell.angle_beta   90.00
_cell.angle_gamma   90.00
#
_symmetry.space_group_name_H-M   'P 1'
#
loop_
_entity.id
_entity.type
_entity.pdbx_description
1 polymer ?
#
loop_
_entity_poly.entity_id
_entity_poly.type
_entity_poly.pdbx_seq_one_letter_code
_entity_poly.pdbx_strand_id
1 'polypeptide(L)'
;MKRHAGLNLIEVLIIIAIIVVLVVVVVKTTGCAEKAAETSTTGVKKATVKVKTQASGLTIEQENIKRRLQVDNVPGSIKHLYVISAYSGQVIVYSTVRGKVTSSGKRLSPYQVAAADGQSVSQEHLGILVTANGYKKRTPEVLQDDGTYGSSSPYLYWWDTKGIYHQHYVSGGQIIHISDQPLAVKSIIINMELATK
;
A
#
# COMPACT_ATOMS: atom_id res chain seq x y z
N MET A 1 -60.99 -3.29 -42.67
CA MET A 1 -61.19 -4.59 -41.99
C MET A 1 -59.84 -5.32 -41.95
N LYS A 2 -59.12 -5.25 -40.83
CA LYS A 2 -57.86 -6.00 -40.63
C LYS A 2 -58.22 -7.43 -40.23
N ARG A 3 -57.94 -8.40 -41.08
CA ARG A 3 -58.05 -9.83 -40.73
C ARG A 3 -56.88 -10.17 -39.81
N HIS A 4 -57.19 -10.45 -38.55
CA HIS A 4 -56.22 -11.05 -37.63
C HIS A 4 -55.96 -12.48 -38.13
N ALA A 5 -54.76 -12.72 -38.67
CA ALA A 5 -54.28 -14.06 -38.95
C ALA A 5 -54.09 -14.76 -37.59
N GLY A 6 -55.01 -15.67 -37.26
CA GLY A 6 -54.86 -16.53 -36.10
C GLY A 6 -53.69 -17.48 -36.36
N LEU A 7 -52.82 -17.66 -35.36
CA LEU A 7 -51.76 -18.66 -35.42
C LEU A 7 -52.39 -20.03 -35.71
N ASN A 8 -51.81 -20.75 -36.65
CA ASN A 8 -52.22 -22.12 -36.90
C ASN A 8 -51.71 -23.05 -35.78
N LEU A 9 -52.32 -24.23 -35.65
CA LEU A 9 -51.99 -25.19 -34.60
C LEU A 9 -50.49 -25.58 -34.60
N ILE A 10 -49.85 -25.56 -35.77
CA ILE A 10 -48.44 -25.90 -35.95
C ILE A 10 -47.53 -24.83 -35.33
N GLU A 11 -47.84 -23.55 -35.54
CA GLU A 11 -47.10 -22.42 -34.96
C GLU A 11 -47.20 -22.42 -33.43
N VAL A 12 -48.37 -22.76 -32.87
CA VAL A 12 -48.54 -22.89 -31.42
C VAL A 12 -47.68 -24.02 -30.85
N LEU A 13 -47.61 -25.17 -31.52
CA LEU A 13 -46.78 -26.30 -31.09
C LEU A 13 -45.27 -25.99 -31.16
N ILE A 14 -44.82 -25.25 -32.18
CA ILE A 14 -43.43 -24.81 -32.31
C ILE A 14 -43.06 -23.84 -31.18
N ILE A 15 -43.94 -22.89 -30.85
CA ILE A 15 -43.71 -21.94 -29.75
C ILE A 15 -43.61 -22.67 -28.40
N ILE A 16 -44.48 -23.64 -28.14
CA ILE A 16 -44.43 -24.44 -26.91
C ILE A 16 -43.12 -25.24 -26.84
N ALA A 17 -42.69 -25.86 -27.94
CA ALA A 17 -41.43 -26.60 -27.97
C ALA A 17 -40.21 -25.69 -27.70
N ILE A 18 -40.19 -24.48 -28.27
CA ILE A 18 -39.13 -23.49 -28.04
C ILE A 18 -39.11 -23.06 -26.57
N ILE A 19 -40.28 -22.79 -25.97
CA ILE A 19 -40.40 -22.39 -24.56
C ILE A 19 -39.89 -23.52 -23.64
N VAL A 20 -40.27 -24.77 -23.91
CA VAL A 20 -39.82 -25.93 -23.11
C VAL A 20 -38.30 -26.08 -23.19
N VAL A 21 -37.70 -25.94 -24.38
CA VAL A 21 -36.24 -25.99 -24.55
C VAL A 21 -35.56 -24.84 -23.79
N LEU A 22 -36.10 -23.62 -23.86
CA LEU A 22 -35.56 -22.46 -23.15
C LEU A 22 -35.62 -22.64 -21.63
N VAL A 23 -36.71 -23.18 -21.09
CA VAL A 23 -36.85 -23.46 -19.65
C VAL A 23 -35.84 -24.50 -19.19
N VAL A 24 -35.61 -25.57 -19.97
CA VAL A 24 -34.62 -26.61 -19.63
C VAL A 24 -33.19 -26.06 -19.65
N VAL A 25 -32.87 -25.12 -20.54
CA VAL A 25 -31.53 -24.48 -20.59
C VAL A 25 -31.32 -23.56 -19.38
N VAL A 26 -32.34 -22.80 -18.97
CA VAL A 26 -32.24 -21.89 -17.81
C VAL A 26 -32.05 -22.68 -16.51
N VAL A 27 -32.79 -23.76 -16.31
CA VAL A 27 -32.72 -24.58 -15.07
C VAL A 27 -31.37 -25.27 -14.89
N LYS A 28 -30.64 -25.56 -15.98
CA LYS A 28 -29.28 -26.16 -15.89
C LYS A 28 -28.17 -25.17 -15.53
N THR A 29 -28.44 -23.86 -15.51
CA THR A 29 -27.42 -22.83 -15.24
C THR A 29 -27.45 -22.27 -13.82
N THR A 30 -28.44 -22.61 -13.00
CA THR A 30 -28.54 -22.14 -11.61
C THR A 30 -27.91 -23.08 -10.57
N GLY A 31 -27.03 -23.98 -11.00
CA GLY A 31 -26.21 -24.79 -10.10
C GLY A 31 -25.17 -23.94 -9.39
N CYS A 32 -25.57 -23.23 -8.34
CA CYS A 32 -24.64 -22.73 -7.33
C CYS A 32 -23.99 -23.94 -6.67
N ALA A 33 -22.81 -24.32 -7.16
CA ALA A 33 -21.94 -25.25 -6.45
C ALA A 33 -21.58 -24.60 -5.11
N GLU A 34 -22.16 -25.12 -4.02
CA GLU A 34 -21.62 -24.87 -2.69
C GLU A 34 -20.15 -25.28 -2.72
N LYS A 35 -19.25 -24.31 -2.58
CA LYS A 35 -17.81 -24.58 -2.47
C LYS A 35 -17.61 -25.45 -1.24
N ALA A 36 -17.39 -26.75 -1.46
CA ALA A 36 -17.00 -27.67 -0.41
C ALA A 36 -15.81 -27.05 0.35
N ALA A 37 -15.89 -27.03 1.68
CA ALA A 37 -14.83 -26.47 2.51
C ALA A 37 -13.51 -27.21 2.20
N GLU A 38 -12.54 -26.47 1.66
CA GLU A 38 -11.21 -27.00 1.33
C GLU A 38 -10.61 -27.69 2.56
N THR A 39 -10.47 -29.01 2.46
CA THR A 39 -9.89 -29.85 3.51
C THR A 39 -8.59 -30.40 2.95
N SER A 40 -7.49 -30.23 3.69
CA SER A 40 -6.19 -30.81 3.33
C SER A 40 -6.31 -32.33 3.19
N THR A 41 -5.44 -32.96 2.40
CA THR A 41 -5.29 -34.43 2.29
C THR A 41 -5.02 -35.09 3.65
N THR A 42 -4.56 -34.30 4.65
CA THR A 42 -4.35 -34.72 6.04
C THR A 42 -5.57 -34.50 6.96
N GLY A 43 -6.71 -34.07 6.43
CA GLY A 43 -7.93 -33.79 7.21
C GLY A 43 -7.94 -32.45 7.93
N VAL A 44 -6.87 -31.66 7.85
CA VAL A 44 -6.79 -30.34 8.48
C VAL A 44 -7.67 -29.35 7.72
N LYS A 45 -8.65 -28.78 8.42
CA LYS A 45 -9.50 -27.71 7.92
C LYS A 45 -8.74 -26.39 7.93
N LYS A 46 -9.00 -25.53 6.95
CA LYS A 46 -8.46 -24.17 6.91
C LYS A 46 -8.81 -23.45 8.22
N ALA A 47 -7.79 -23.05 8.98
CA ALA A 47 -7.98 -22.19 10.13
C ALA A 47 -8.37 -20.78 9.63
N THR A 48 -9.56 -20.32 10.00
CA THR A 48 -10.01 -18.96 9.72
C THR A 48 -9.95 -18.14 11.00
N VAL A 49 -9.24 -17.01 10.96
CA VAL A 49 -9.23 -16.05 12.06
C VAL A 49 -10.11 -14.87 11.67
N LYS A 50 -11.12 -14.58 12.49
CA LYS A 50 -11.89 -13.34 12.36
C LYS A 50 -11.09 -12.21 13.01
N VAL A 51 -10.53 -11.33 12.19
CA VAL A 51 -9.82 -10.15 12.67
C VAL A 51 -10.82 -9.18 13.27
N LYS A 52 -10.64 -8.82 14.54
CA LYS A 52 -11.48 -7.81 15.22
C LYS A 52 -11.03 -6.42 14.79
N THR A 53 -12.00 -5.59 14.42
CA THR A 53 -11.80 -4.18 14.11
C THR A 53 -12.25 -3.31 15.28
N GLN A 54 -11.74 -2.08 15.32
CA GLN A 54 -12.19 -1.04 16.25
C GLN A 54 -13.51 -0.42 15.78
N ALA A 55 -14.08 0.51 16.56
CA ALA A 55 -15.26 1.28 16.16
C ALA A 55 -15.04 2.09 14.85
N SER A 56 -13.80 2.44 14.53
CA SER A 56 -13.43 3.08 13.26
C SER A 56 -13.50 2.15 12.05
N GLY A 57 -13.77 0.86 12.24
CA GLY A 57 -13.73 -0.16 11.19
C GLY A 57 -12.32 -0.62 10.81
N LEU A 58 -11.28 -0.07 11.42
CA LEU A 58 -9.87 -0.40 11.15
C LEU A 58 -9.31 -1.37 12.19
N THR A 59 -8.34 -2.19 11.78
CA THR A 59 -7.47 -2.90 12.73
C THR A 59 -6.54 -1.90 13.44
N ILE A 60 -5.92 -2.32 14.55
CA ILE A 60 -4.95 -1.47 15.28
C ILE A 60 -3.77 -1.09 14.38
N GLU A 61 -3.27 -2.03 13.58
CA GLU A 61 -2.17 -1.78 12.65
C GLU A 61 -2.57 -0.78 11.57
N GLN A 62 -3.75 -0.93 10.97
CA GLN A 62 -4.28 0.00 9.97
C GLN A 62 -4.45 1.41 10.55
N GLU A 63 -4.98 1.53 11.76
CA GLU A 63 -5.12 2.80 12.46
C GLU A 63 -3.76 3.45 12.74
N ASN A 64 -2.76 2.67 13.16
CA ASN A 64 -1.39 3.17 13.38
C ASN A 64 -0.75 3.66 12.07
N ILE A 65 -0.90 2.92 10.97
CA ILE A 65 -0.42 3.34 9.64
C ILE A 65 -1.09 4.65 9.22
N LYS A 66 -2.41 4.73 9.35
CA LYS A 66 -3.19 5.94 9.04
C LYS A 66 -2.71 7.14 9.87
N ARG A 67 -2.60 6.99 11.19
CA ARG A 67 -2.13 8.06 12.09
C ARG A 67 -0.72 8.50 11.76
N ARG A 68 0.20 7.55 11.53
CA ARG A 68 1.58 7.86 11.11
C ARG A 68 1.58 8.69 9.82
N LEU A 69 0.82 8.26 8.80
CA LEU A 69 0.72 9.00 7.54
C LEU A 69 0.13 10.41 7.73
N GLN A 70 -0.85 10.56 8.62
CA GLN A 70 -1.41 11.88 8.94
C GLN A 70 -0.38 12.78 9.60
N VAL A 71 0.31 12.30 10.64
CA VAL A 71 1.32 13.06 11.40
C VAL A 71 2.57 13.36 10.56
N ASP A 72 2.98 12.45 9.67
CA ASP A 72 4.17 12.64 8.83
C ASP A 72 3.97 13.60 7.66
N ASN A 73 2.72 13.79 7.23
CA ASN A 73 2.41 14.64 6.09
C ASN A 73 1.78 15.99 6.49
N VAL A 74 1.78 16.36 7.78
CA VAL A 74 1.36 17.70 8.22
C VAL A 74 2.39 18.74 7.74
N PRO A 75 2.01 19.70 6.88
CA PRO A 75 2.90 20.77 6.45
C PRO A 75 3.38 21.60 7.63
N GLY A 76 4.67 21.89 7.68
CA GLY A 76 5.27 22.68 8.76
C GLY A 76 5.40 21.98 10.11
N SER A 77 5.05 20.68 10.20
CA SER A 77 5.32 19.90 11.42
C SER A 77 6.82 19.92 11.77
N ILE A 78 7.13 19.99 13.06
CA ILE A 78 8.50 19.89 13.54
C ILE A 78 8.72 18.47 14.05
N LYS A 79 9.80 17.84 13.61
CA LYS A 79 10.24 16.53 14.10
C LYS A 79 11.67 16.63 14.66
N HIS A 80 12.04 15.67 15.48
CA HIS A 80 13.36 15.55 16.07
C HIS A 80 14.04 14.32 15.51
N LEU A 81 15.10 14.52 14.73
CA LEU A 81 15.92 13.47 14.14
C LEU A 81 17.17 13.26 15.00
N TYR A 82 17.45 12.01 15.33
CA TYR A 82 18.67 11.57 15.98
C TYR A 82 19.33 10.48 15.14
N VAL A 83 20.63 10.65 14.88
CA VAL A 83 21.50 9.57 14.42
C VAL A 83 22.32 9.12 15.62
N ILE A 84 22.12 7.88 16.03
CA ILE A 84 22.71 7.31 17.23
C ILE A 84 23.68 6.21 16.83
N SER A 85 24.86 6.18 17.43
CA SER A 85 25.79 5.05 17.29
C SER A 85 25.13 3.80 17.85
N ALA A 86 24.95 2.77 17.02
CA ALA A 86 24.45 1.48 17.47
C ALA A 86 25.42 0.78 18.43
N TYR A 87 26.69 1.18 18.44
CA TYR A 87 27.73 0.60 19.29
C TYR A 87 27.82 1.26 20.65
N SER A 88 27.74 2.60 20.71
CA SER A 88 27.95 3.35 21.95
C SER A 88 26.67 3.95 22.52
N GLY A 89 25.56 3.97 21.77
CA GLY A 89 24.35 4.69 22.14
C GLY A 89 24.49 6.21 22.11
N GLN A 90 25.66 6.73 21.72
CA GLN A 90 25.91 8.18 21.65
C GLN A 90 25.17 8.80 20.47
N VAL A 91 24.55 9.97 20.69
CA VAL A 91 23.99 10.78 19.61
C VAL A 91 25.14 11.39 18.80
N ILE A 92 25.24 10.98 17.54
CA ILE A 92 26.22 11.48 16.57
C ILE A 92 25.68 12.77 15.92
N VAL A 93 24.39 12.76 15.57
CA VAL A 93 23.71 13.90 14.94
C VAL A 93 22.37 14.12 15.63
N TYR A 94 22.06 15.39 15.90
CA TYR A 94 20.73 15.84 16.27
C TYR A 94 20.30 16.98 15.34
N SER A 95 19.10 16.89 14.77
CA SER A 95 18.50 17.94 13.96
C SER A 95 17.03 18.11 14.30
N THR A 96 16.59 19.36 14.35
CA THR A 96 15.16 19.65 14.16
C THR A 96 14.86 19.53 12.67
N VAL A 97 13.71 18.97 12.33
CA VAL A 97 13.28 18.72 10.95
C VAL A 97 12.03 19.52 10.70
N ARG A 98 12.01 20.28 9.61
CA ARG A 98 10.82 20.93 9.09
C ARG A 98 10.13 19.97 8.12
N GLY A 99 8.96 19.49 8.49
CA GLY A 99 8.19 18.49 7.76
C GLY A 99 8.69 17.07 8.05
N LYS A 100 9.16 16.37 7.02
CA LYS A 100 9.46 14.93 7.06
C LYS A 100 10.88 14.65 6.60
N VAL A 101 11.49 13.61 7.17
CA VAL A 101 12.74 13.03 6.66
C VAL A 101 12.41 12.08 5.52
N THR A 102 13.07 12.26 4.38
CA THR A 102 12.78 11.48 3.18
C THR A 102 13.96 10.63 2.79
N SER A 103 13.71 9.39 2.38
CA SER A 103 14.73 8.52 1.84
C SER A 103 15.00 8.87 0.37
N SER A 104 16.26 8.82 -0.02
CA SER A 104 16.76 9.04 -1.38
C SER A 104 16.07 8.27 -2.50
N GLY A 105 15.45 7.13 -2.20
CA GLY A 105 14.78 6.31 -3.20
C GLY A 105 13.38 6.78 -3.58
N LYS A 106 12.84 7.73 -2.78
CA LYS A 106 11.53 8.34 -3.02
C LYS A 106 11.59 9.29 -4.20
N ARG A 107 10.58 9.22 -5.07
CA ARG A 107 10.50 9.96 -6.33
C ARG A 107 9.08 10.46 -6.59
N LEU A 108 8.97 11.55 -7.34
CA LEU A 108 7.67 12.09 -7.80
C LEU A 108 7.17 11.43 -9.09
N SER A 109 8.03 10.67 -9.77
CA SER A 109 7.72 9.97 -11.01
C SER A 109 8.13 8.50 -10.91
N PRO A 110 7.43 7.59 -11.59
CA PRO A 110 7.84 6.19 -11.67
C PRO A 110 9.19 6.07 -12.39
N TYR A 111 9.94 5.03 -12.07
CA TYR A 111 11.18 4.65 -12.74
C TYR A 111 10.93 3.80 -13.99
N GLN A 112 9.95 2.89 -13.92
CA GLN A 112 9.56 1.99 -14.99
C GLN A 112 8.34 2.53 -15.73
N VAL A 113 8.42 2.54 -17.05
CA VAL A 113 7.31 2.89 -17.94
C VAL A 113 7.04 1.67 -18.82
N ALA A 114 5.87 1.08 -18.67
CA ALA A 114 5.40 -0.04 -19.47
C ALA A 114 4.97 0.40 -20.87
N ALA A 115 4.39 1.59 -21.01
CA ALA A 115 4.00 2.18 -22.29
C ALA A 115 4.01 3.71 -22.23
N ALA A 116 4.47 4.33 -23.31
CA ALA A 116 4.25 5.76 -23.55
C ALA A 116 2.83 6.02 -24.11
N ASP A 117 2.43 7.29 -24.14
CA ASP A 117 1.13 7.68 -24.68
C ASP A 117 0.98 7.22 -26.14
N GLY A 118 -0.18 6.65 -26.47
CA GLY A 118 -0.48 6.13 -27.81
C GLY A 118 0.16 4.78 -28.19
N GLN A 119 0.96 4.14 -27.32
CA GLN A 119 1.52 2.81 -27.63
C GLN A 119 0.55 1.67 -27.27
N SER A 120 0.37 0.72 -28.19
CA SER A 120 -0.38 -0.52 -27.96
C SER A 120 0.45 -1.47 -27.10
N VAL A 121 -0.02 -1.75 -25.89
CA VAL A 121 0.51 -2.80 -25.02
C VAL A 121 -0.51 -3.91 -24.86
N SER A 122 -0.02 -5.16 -24.79
CA SER A 122 -0.90 -6.29 -24.52
C SER A 122 -1.59 -6.12 -23.17
N GLN A 123 -2.78 -6.70 -23.03
CA GLN A 123 -3.65 -6.47 -21.88
C GLN A 123 -2.98 -6.85 -20.55
N GLU A 124 -2.07 -7.82 -20.60
CA GLU A 124 -1.27 -8.34 -19.49
C GLU A 124 -0.20 -7.35 -18.98
N HIS A 125 0.20 -6.36 -19.80
CA HIS A 125 1.26 -5.40 -19.49
C HIS A 125 0.75 -3.96 -19.40
N LEU A 126 -0.57 -3.76 -19.32
CA LEU A 126 -1.20 -2.44 -19.37
C LEU A 126 -0.76 -1.50 -18.24
N GLY A 127 -0.23 -2.01 -17.12
CA GLY A 127 0.15 -1.20 -15.97
C GLY A 127 -0.97 -0.26 -15.48
N ILE A 128 -0.60 0.72 -14.66
CA ILE A 128 -1.48 1.77 -14.15
C ILE A 128 -1.23 3.04 -14.96
N LEU A 129 -2.29 3.70 -15.41
CA LEU A 129 -2.20 4.98 -16.10
C LEU A 129 -1.90 6.09 -15.08
N VAL A 130 -0.81 6.82 -15.29
CA VAL A 130 -0.36 7.92 -14.44
C VAL A 130 0.01 9.15 -15.29
N THR A 131 -0.13 10.35 -14.74
CA THR A 131 0.34 11.57 -15.39
C THR A 131 1.67 11.97 -14.78
N ALA A 132 2.73 11.97 -15.57
CA ALA A 132 4.07 12.37 -15.15
C ALA A 132 4.61 13.45 -16.11
N ASN A 133 4.98 14.61 -15.56
CA ASN A 133 5.47 15.77 -16.32
C ASN A 133 4.52 16.22 -17.45
N GLY A 134 3.20 16.13 -17.22
CA GLY A 134 2.18 16.51 -18.19
C GLY A 134 1.84 15.45 -19.24
N TYR A 135 2.55 14.31 -19.27
CA TYR A 135 2.28 13.22 -20.21
C TYR A 135 1.64 12.03 -19.52
N LYS A 136 0.69 11.38 -20.21
CA LYS A 136 0.09 10.12 -19.76
C LYS A 136 1.07 8.98 -20.03
N LYS A 137 1.36 8.18 -19.00
CA LYS A 137 2.25 7.03 -19.08
C LYS A 137 1.60 5.84 -18.38
N ARG A 138 1.93 4.63 -18.81
CA ARG A 138 1.57 3.40 -18.09
C ARG A 138 2.78 2.89 -17.33
N THR A 139 2.61 2.56 -16.06
CA THR A 139 3.70 2.06 -15.20
C THR A 139 3.24 0.85 -14.40
N PRO A 140 4.09 -0.16 -14.18
CA PRO A 140 3.78 -1.25 -13.24
C PRO A 140 3.92 -0.79 -11.78
N GLU A 141 4.47 0.40 -11.52
CA GLU A 141 4.66 0.90 -10.16
C GLU A 141 3.37 1.47 -9.57
N VAL A 142 3.06 1.06 -8.35
CA VAL A 142 1.92 1.57 -7.59
C VAL A 142 2.35 2.82 -6.82
N LEU A 143 1.57 3.90 -6.97
CA LEU A 143 1.74 5.11 -6.17
C LEU A 143 1.49 4.76 -4.70
N GLN A 144 2.40 5.15 -3.81
CA GLN A 144 2.29 4.81 -2.39
C GLN A 144 1.34 5.75 -1.65
N ASP A 145 0.94 5.35 -0.44
CA ASP A 145 0.02 6.12 0.41
C ASP A 145 0.51 7.52 0.77
N ASP A 146 1.82 7.79 0.64
CA ASP A 146 2.42 9.11 0.83
C ASP A 146 2.58 9.92 -0.46
N GLY A 147 2.01 9.45 -1.57
CA GLY A 147 2.01 10.15 -2.86
C GLY A 147 3.35 10.09 -3.60
N THR A 148 4.23 9.16 -3.24
CA THR A 148 5.55 8.99 -3.88
C THR A 148 5.72 7.61 -4.51
N TYR A 149 6.72 7.50 -5.38
CA TYR A 149 7.22 6.25 -5.94
C TYR A 149 8.53 5.84 -5.27
N GLY A 150 8.87 4.56 -5.41
CA GLY A 150 10.16 4.03 -4.99
C GLY A 150 10.23 3.54 -3.54
N SER A 151 11.31 2.83 -3.25
CA SER A 151 11.57 2.20 -1.96
C SER A 151 12.55 3.04 -1.13
N SER A 152 12.85 2.57 0.08
CA SER A 152 13.96 3.12 0.86
C SER A 152 15.30 2.85 0.16
N SER A 153 16.23 3.79 0.23
CA SER A 153 17.56 3.78 -0.39
C SER A 153 18.59 4.39 0.59
N PRO A 154 19.91 4.36 0.30
CA PRO A 154 20.94 4.27 1.35
C PRO A 154 21.19 5.57 2.12
N TYR A 155 20.67 6.70 1.65
CA TYR A 155 20.73 7.96 2.39
C TYR A 155 19.35 8.57 2.64
N LEU A 156 19.31 9.40 3.68
CA LEU A 156 18.20 10.24 4.08
C LEU A 156 18.52 11.70 3.76
N TYR A 157 17.50 12.50 3.49
CA TYR A 157 17.62 13.94 3.36
C TYR A 157 16.44 14.65 4.04
N TRP A 158 16.69 15.86 4.52
CA TRP A 158 15.68 16.69 5.18
C TRP A 158 16.04 18.16 5.13
N TRP A 159 15.09 19.00 5.49
CA TRP A 159 15.31 20.42 5.76
C TRP A 159 15.13 20.66 7.25
N ASP A 160 16.00 21.43 7.86
CA ASP A 160 15.82 21.82 9.26
C ASP A 160 14.88 23.01 9.43
N THR A 161 14.62 23.39 10.68
CA THR A 161 13.75 24.54 11.01
C THR A 161 14.33 25.89 10.59
N LYS A 162 15.64 25.96 10.27
CA LYS A 162 16.31 27.15 9.72
C LYS A 162 16.29 27.18 8.19
N GLY A 163 15.72 26.16 7.55
CA GLY A 163 15.70 26.05 6.10
C GLY A 163 17.05 25.62 5.52
N ILE A 164 17.91 24.96 6.29
CA ILE A 164 19.15 24.37 5.81
C ILE A 164 18.87 22.95 5.33
N TYR A 165 19.41 22.59 4.17
CA TYR A 165 19.34 21.24 3.62
C TYR A 165 20.39 20.33 4.26
N HIS A 166 19.97 19.13 4.61
CA HIS A 166 20.82 18.09 5.18
C HIS A 166 20.67 16.79 4.41
N GLN A 167 21.78 16.08 4.26
CA GLN A 167 21.83 14.75 3.68
C GLN A 167 22.72 13.85 4.56
N HIS A 168 22.25 12.65 4.87
CA HIS A 168 22.96 11.71 5.72
C HIS A 168 22.94 10.30 5.13
N TYR A 169 24.12 9.75 4.86
CA TYR A 169 24.27 8.36 4.43
C TYR A 169 24.13 7.43 5.63
N VAL A 170 23.18 6.50 5.57
CA VAL A 170 22.92 5.54 6.66
C VAL A 170 23.80 4.32 6.42
N SER A 171 24.89 4.22 7.16
CA SER A 171 25.77 3.05 7.16
C SER A 171 25.38 2.04 8.23
N GLY A 172 25.98 0.84 8.17
CA GLY A 172 25.95 -0.09 9.30
C GLY A 172 26.47 0.59 10.57
N GLY A 173 25.85 0.29 11.72
CA GLY A 173 26.25 0.85 13.01
C GLY A 173 25.55 2.13 13.42
N GLN A 174 24.48 2.54 12.73
CA GLN A 174 23.68 3.72 13.06
C GLN A 174 22.22 3.33 13.32
N ILE A 175 21.65 3.90 14.37
CA ILE A 175 20.21 3.87 14.66
C ILE A 175 19.65 5.24 14.28
N ILE A 176 18.63 5.24 13.43
CA ILE A 176 17.90 6.45 13.07
C ILE A 176 16.64 6.50 13.93
N HIS A 177 16.50 7.55 14.72
CA HIS A 177 15.30 7.82 15.50
C HIS A 177 14.66 9.13 15.07
N ILE A 178 13.36 9.11 14.82
CA ILE A 178 12.57 10.29 14.49
C ILE A 178 11.35 10.32 15.41
N SER A 179 11.15 11.44 16.08
CA SER A 179 10.02 11.67 16.98
C SER A 179 9.37 13.02 16.74
N ASP A 180 8.10 13.15 17.11
CA ASP A 180 7.35 14.41 17.14
C ASP A 180 7.59 15.22 18.43
N GLN A 181 8.33 14.64 19.39
CA GLN A 181 8.75 15.27 20.64
C GLN A 181 10.25 15.06 20.86
N PRO A 182 10.97 16.00 21.49
CA PRO A 182 12.39 15.81 21.79
C PRO A 182 12.57 14.68 22.80
N LEU A 183 13.51 13.78 22.51
CA LEU A 183 13.95 12.78 23.46
C LEU A 183 15.10 13.30 24.32
N ALA A 184 15.01 13.04 25.62
CA ALA A 184 16.14 13.14 26.53
C ALA A 184 17.05 11.91 26.33
N VAL A 185 18.00 12.00 25.40
CA VAL A 185 18.99 10.93 25.19
C VAL A 185 20.05 11.04 26.28
N LYS A 186 19.87 10.29 27.37
CA LYS A 186 20.84 10.21 28.46
C LYS A 186 21.99 9.29 28.04
N SER A 187 23.21 9.81 28.05
CA SER A 187 24.41 8.97 27.94
C SER A 187 24.59 8.21 29.26
N ILE A 188 24.62 6.88 29.23
CA ILE A 188 25.03 6.07 30.39
C ILE A 188 26.53 5.89 30.28
N ILE A 189 27.29 6.63 31.07
CA ILE A 189 28.72 6.35 31.27
C ILE A 189 28.81 5.31 32.39
N ILE A 190 29.17 4.07 32.06
CA ILE A 190 29.55 3.10 33.08
C ILE A 190 30.99 3.42 33.48
N ASN A 191 31.15 4.16 34.58
CA ASN A 191 32.48 4.41 35.14
C ASN A 191 32.98 3.09 35.79
N MET A 192 34.03 2.50 35.21
CA MET A 192 34.70 1.28 35.68
C MET A 192 36.03 1.62 36.38
N GLU A 193 36.19 2.83 36.90
CA GLU A 193 37.35 3.17 37.71
C GLU A 193 37.40 2.29 38.97
N LEU A 194 38.58 1.73 39.24
CA LEU A 194 38.84 1.01 40.47
C LEU A 194 38.70 2.01 41.63
N ALA A 195 37.89 1.68 42.63
CA ALA A 195 37.87 2.42 43.88
C ALA A 195 39.24 2.25 44.56
N THR A 196 40.15 3.20 44.33
CA THR A 196 41.39 3.31 45.11
C THR A 196 41.01 3.69 46.54
N LYS A 197 41.38 2.82 47.49
CA LYS A 197 41.31 3.09 48.93
C LYS A 197 42.42 4.02 49.37
#